data_AF-A0A962V1S4-F1
#
_entry.id   AF-A0A962V1S4-F1
#
_cell.length_a   1.000
_cell.length_b   1.000
_cell.length_c   1.000
_cell.angle_alpha   90.00
_cell.angle_beta   90.00
_cell.angle_gamma   90.00
#
_symmetry.space_group_name_H-M   'P 1'
#
loop_
_entity.id
_entity.type
_entity.pdbx_description
1 polymer ?
#
loop_
_entity_poly.entity_id
_entity_poly.type
_entity_poly.pdbx_seq_one_letter_code
_entity_poly.pdbx_strand_id
1 'polypeptide(L)'
;VMKDQERRLRLEFADVSNLDRNQRLLGRNDRNRLFNLANRLWHSDSSYRAIPAKYSLLSGRVIPSTGGNTEFADMRAAYDALDEAGKAEIEDLICEHSLMHSRGLLGFSDWSEAERKTFAPVRQRLVRTHPVTGR
;
A
#
# COMPACT_ATOMS: atom_id res chain seq x y z
N VAL A 1 -15.61 -3.14 0.26
CA VAL A 1 -15.38 -2.46 -1.03
C VAL A 1 -16.41 -1.35 -1.17
N MET A 2 -15.99 -0.10 -1.40
CA MET A 2 -16.92 1.03 -1.57
C MET A 2 -17.87 0.78 -2.75
N LYS A 3 -19.15 1.09 -2.56
CA LYS A 3 -20.15 1.01 -3.63
C LYS A 3 -19.90 2.12 -4.64
N ASP A 4 -20.32 1.91 -5.89
CA ASP A 4 -20.04 2.85 -6.98
C ASP A 4 -20.60 4.26 -6.69
N GLN A 5 -21.78 4.32 -6.06
CA GLN A 5 -22.46 5.54 -5.60
C GLN A 5 -21.73 6.28 -4.47
N GLU A 6 -20.71 5.68 -3.86
CA GLU A 6 -19.91 6.27 -2.77
C GLU A 6 -18.59 6.85 -3.29
N ARG A 7 -18.26 6.65 -4.57
CA ARG A 7 -16.99 7.10 -5.15
C ARG A 7 -17.04 8.58 -5.54
N ARG A 8 -15.95 9.29 -5.25
CA ARG A 8 -15.71 10.66 -5.74
C ARG A 8 -15.10 10.68 -7.14
N LEU A 9 -14.26 9.69 -7.45
CA LEU A 9 -13.57 9.55 -8.72
C LEU A 9 -14.07 8.32 -9.47
N ARG A 10 -13.91 8.33 -10.79
CA ARG A 10 -14.19 7.18 -11.64
C ARG A 10 -13.28 6.00 -11.28
N LEU A 11 -13.73 4.78 -11.61
CA LEU A 11 -13.08 3.51 -11.30
C LEU A 11 -11.62 3.40 -11.78
N GLU A 12 -11.26 4.14 -12.84
CA GLU A 12 -9.90 4.15 -13.40
C GLU A 12 -8.88 4.83 -12.48
N PHE A 13 -9.34 5.61 -11.49
CA PHE A 13 -8.48 6.30 -10.54
C PHE A 13 -8.64 5.73 -9.13
N ALA A 14 -7.50 5.45 -8.48
CA ALA A 14 -7.48 5.26 -7.04
C ALA A 14 -7.61 6.62 -6.35
N ASP A 15 -8.65 6.79 -5.54
CA ASP A 15 -8.82 7.99 -4.72
C ASP A 15 -8.08 7.84 -3.38
N VAL A 16 -6.86 8.37 -3.33
CA VAL A 16 -6.03 8.41 -2.12
C VAL A 16 -6.12 9.76 -1.38
N SER A 17 -7.17 10.54 -1.63
CA SER A 17 -7.41 11.80 -0.93
C SER A 17 -7.94 11.61 0.49
N ASN A 18 -8.04 12.71 1.23
CA ASN A 18 -8.72 12.80 2.52
C ASN A 18 -10.16 13.33 2.41
N LEU A 19 -10.77 13.24 1.21
CA LEU A 19 -12.09 13.79 0.91
C LEU A 19 -13.14 12.68 0.72
N ASP A 20 -14.38 12.98 1.10
CA ASP A 20 -15.56 12.18 0.76
C ASP A 20 -16.08 12.50 -0.66
N ARG A 21 -17.11 11.78 -1.11
CA ARG A 21 -17.75 12.01 -2.42
C ARG A 21 -18.29 13.42 -2.65
N ASN A 22 -18.58 14.17 -1.58
CA ASN A 22 -19.08 15.54 -1.61
C ASN A 22 -17.97 16.57 -1.50
N GLN A 23 -16.70 16.16 -1.63
CA GLN A 23 -15.50 17.00 -1.50
C GLN A 23 -15.32 17.60 -0.10
N ARG A 24 -15.87 16.94 0.94
CA ARG A 24 -15.68 17.34 2.34
C ARG A 24 -14.59 16.49 2.97
N LEU A 25 -13.87 17.06 3.94
CA LEU A 25 -12.86 16.31 4.69
C LEU A 25 -13.49 15.15 5.45
N LEU A 26 -12.89 13.96 5.33
CA LEU A 26 -13.30 12.78 6.09
C LEU A 26 -13.08 13.04 7.59
N GLY A 27 -14.09 12.71 8.39
CA GLY A 27 -14.06 12.85 9.85
C GLY A 27 -12.98 11.98 10.49
N ARG A 28 -12.54 12.34 11.71
CA ARG A 28 -11.44 11.64 12.40
C ARG A 28 -11.70 10.13 12.57
N ASN A 29 -12.94 9.76 12.86
CA ASN A 29 -13.38 8.38 13.11
C ASN A 29 -13.97 7.70 11.86
N ASP A 30 -13.82 8.32 10.68
CA ASP A 30 -14.30 7.73 9.44
C ASP A 30 -13.49 6.48 9.08
N ARG A 31 -14.18 5.38 8.76
CA ARG A 31 -13.55 4.08 8.46
C ARG A 31 -12.62 4.15 7.24
N ASN A 32 -12.97 4.92 6.21
CA ASN A 32 -12.13 5.07 5.02
C ASN A 32 -10.89 5.90 5.34
N ARG A 33 -11.04 6.95 6.17
CA ARG A 33 -9.87 7.70 6.67
C ARG A 33 -8.92 6.79 7.44
N LEU A 34 -9.43 6.00 8.38
CA LEU A 34 -8.62 5.07 9.17
C LEU A 34 -7.91 4.05 8.27
N PHE A 35 -8.62 3.51 7.27
CA PHE A 35 -8.03 2.60 6.29
C PHE A 35 -6.90 3.26 5.47
N ASN A 36 -7.08 4.52 5.08
CA ASN A 36 -6.11 5.30 4.29
C ASN A 36 -4.90 5.78 5.11
N LEU A 37 -4.97 5.78 6.44
CA LEU A 37 -3.80 6.09 7.28
C LEU A 37 -2.63 5.13 7.03
N ALA A 38 -2.90 3.92 6.52
CA ALA A 38 -1.87 2.95 6.13
C ALA A 38 -0.89 3.48 5.08
N ASN A 39 -1.28 4.48 4.27
CA ASN A 39 -0.38 5.11 3.29
C ASN A 39 0.75 5.92 3.96
N ARG A 40 0.71 6.12 5.27
CA ARG A 40 1.80 6.74 6.05
C ARG A 40 2.88 5.74 6.47
N LEU A 41 2.65 4.44 6.27
CA LEU A 41 3.66 3.41 6.45
C LEU A 41 4.47 3.25 5.16
N TRP A 42 5.72 2.82 5.28
CA TRP A 42 6.49 2.38 4.11
C TRP A 42 5.79 1.19 3.45
N HIS A 43 5.56 1.29 2.14
CA HIS A 43 4.86 0.24 1.39
C HIS A 43 5.24 0.26 -0.10
N SER A 44 4.96 -0.85 -0.78
CA SER A 44 4.91 -0.94 -2.23
C SER A 44 3.47 -1.19 -2.67
N ASP A 45 2.99 -0.43 -3.65
CA ASP A 45 1.60 -0.50 -4.09
C ASP A 45 1.21 -1.91 -4.56
N SER A 46 0.02 -2.34 -4.13
CA SER A 46 -0.57 -3.63 -4.48
C SER A 46 0.31 -4.86 -4.20
N SER A 47 1.29 -4.79 -3.29
CA SER A 47 2.10 -5.97 -2.91
C SER A 47 1.26 -7.14 -2.38
N TYR A 48 0.07 -6.84 -1.86
CA TYR A 48 -0.94 -7.79 -1.37
C TYR A 48 -1.72 -8.49 -2.50
N ARG A 49 -1.43 -8.22 -3.77
CA ARG A 49 -1.95 -8.96 -4.93
C ARG A 49 -0.91 -9.94 -5.42
N ALA A 50 -1.34 -11.08 -5.96
CA ALA A 50 -0.43 -12.08 -6.54
C ALA A 50 0.48 -11.48 -7.62
N ILE A 51 -0.09 -10.63 -8.49
CA ILE A 51 0.66 -9.80 -9.44
C ILE A 51 0.62 -8.36 -8.91
N PRO A 52 1.72 -7.84 -8.35
CA PRO A 52 1.76 -6.50 -7.78
C PRO A 52 1.76 -5.41 -8.85
N ALA A 53 1.58 -4.16 -8.44
CA ALA A 53 1.59 -3.03 -9.36
C ALA A 53 2.97 -2.86 -10.02
N LYS A 54 2.96 -2.38 -11.26
CA LYS A 54 4.19 -2.07 -12.02
C LYS A 54 4.66 -0.64 -11.73
N TYR A 55 3.77 0.33 -11.93
CA TYR A 55 4.03 1.75 -11.74
C TYR A 55 2.82 2.42 -11.09
N SER A 56 3.08 3.45 -10.31
CA SER A 56 2.06 4.31 -9.72
C SER A 56 2.29 5.74 -10.18
N LEU A 57 1.22 6.41 -10.59
CA LEU A 57 1.24 7.81 -11.01
C LEU A 57 0.34 8.61 -10.06
N LEU A 58 0.92 9.59 -9.37
CA LEU A 58 0.21 10.44 -8.42
C LEU A 58 0.09 11.86 -8.95
N SER A 59 -1.13 12.42 -8.92
CA SER A 59 -1.42 13.78 -9.38
C SER A 59 -1.97 14.60 -8.22
N GLY A 60 -1.20 15.60 -7.79
CA GLY A 60 -1.59 16.51 -6.72
C GLY A 60 -2.59 17.55 -7.20
N ARG A 61 -3.89 17.29 -6.99
CA ARG A 61 -4.98 18.16 -7.47
C ARG A 61 -5.22 19.37 -6.57
N VAL A 62 -5.11 19.17 -5.27
CA VAL A 62 -5.15 20.20 -4.24
C VAL A 62 -4.09 19.82 -3.22
N ILE A 63 -3.13 20.71 -2.99
CA ILE A 63 -1.97 20.44 -2.13
C ILE A 63 -2.24 21.06 -0.74
N PRO A 64 -2.11 20.31 0.37
CA PRO A 64 -2.22 20.89 1.70
C PRO A 64 -1.10 21.91 1.92
N SER A 65 -1.38 22.98 2.66
CA SER A 65 -0.40 24.04 2.94
C SER A 65 0.77 23.59 3.81
N THR A 66 0.65 22.45 4.51
CA THR A 66 1.66 21.93 5.43
C THR A 66 1.71 20.40 5.40
N GLY A 67 2.92 19.83 5.40
CA GLY A 67 3.15 18.39 5.44
C GLY A 67 2.66 17.66 4.18
N GLY A 68 2.41 16.36 4.30
CA GLY A 68 1.90 15.55 3.18
C GLY A 68 2.93 15.23 2.11
N ASN A 69 4.21 15.26 2.46
CA ASN A 69 5.28 14.81 1.57
C ASN A 69 5.11 13.33 1.22
N THR A 70 5.48 12.98 -0.01
CA THR A 70 5.66 11.59 -0.43
C THR A 70 7.13 11.28 -0.44
N GLU A 71 7.56 10.36 0.41
CA GLU A 71 8.94 9.90 0.48
C GLU A 71 9.10 8.60 -0.33
N PHE A 72 10.29 8.40 -0.89
CA PHE A 72 10.64 7.22 -1.70
C PHE A 72 11.96 6.64 -1.20
N ALA A 73 12.08 5.31 -1.24
CA ALA A 73 13.29 4.59 -0.85
C ALA A 73 13.72 3.62 -1.95
N ASP A 74 15.03 3.59 -2.25
CA ASP A 74 15.59 2.68 -3.24
C ASP A 74 15.93 1.32 -2.59
N MET A 75 15.08 0.33 -2.82
CA MET A 75 15.27 -1.00 -2.26
C MET A 75 16.43 -1.77 -2.88
N ARG A 76 16.90 -1.37 -4.06
CA ARG A 76 18.08 -2.00 -4.70
C ARG A 76 19.35 -1.57 -3.98
N ALA A 77 19.45 -0.27 -3.66
CA ALA A 77 20.56 0.26 -2.87
C ALA A 77 20.55 -0.31 -1.44
N ALA A 78 19.37 -0.49 -0.84
CA ALA A 78 19.24 -1.13 0.46
C ALA A 78 19.73 -2.60 0.44
N TYR A 79 19.40 -3.35 -0.61
CA TYR A 79 19.87 -4.72 -0.79
C TYR A 79 21.40 -4.79 -0.99
N ASP A 80 21.96 -3.92 -1.84
CA ASP A 80 23.41 -3.86 -2.08
C ASP A 80 24.21 -3.60 -0.79
N ALA A 81 23.63 -2.84 0.14
CA ALA A 81 24.26 -2.44 1.40
C ALA A 81 24.23 -3.54 2.49
N LEU A 82 23.51 -4.64 2.28
CA LEU A 82 23.56 -5.81 3.16
C LEU A 82 24.93 -6.49 3.06
N ASP A 83 25.39 -7.07 4.17
CA ASP A 83 26.53 -7.97 4.15
C ASP A 83 26.16 -9.32 3.51
N GLU A 84 27.18 -10.13 3.19
CA GLU A 84 26.96 -11.40 2.50
C GLU A 84 26.19 -12.41 3.36
N ALA A 85 26.33 -12.34 4.68
CA ALA A 85 25.55 -13.16 5.60
C ALA A 85 24.06 -12.81 5.53
N GLY A 86 23.72 -11.52 5.57
CA GLY A 86 22.35 -11.04 5.44
C GLY A 86 21.73 -11.38 4.09
N LYS A 87 22.47 -11.22 2.99
CA LYS A 87 22.00 -11.64 1.65
C LYS A 87 21.70 -13.14 1.59
N ALA A 88 22.61 -13.96 2.12
CA ALA A 88 22.43 -15.41 2.15
C ALA A 88 21.23 -15.83 3.01
N GLU A 89 20.97 -15.14 4.12
CA GLU A 89 19.82 -15.40 4.99
C GLU A 89 18.48 -15.16 4.28
N ILE A 90 18.38 -14.06 3.51
CA ILE A 90 17.09 -13.61 2.97
C ILE A 90 16.77 -14.13 1.56
N GLU A 91 17.75 -14.70 0.85
CA GLU A 91 17.66 -15.04 -0.58
C GLU A 91 16.36 -15.77 -0.95
N ASP A 92 16.02 -16.84 -0.22
CA ASP A 92 14.88 -17.69 -0.53
C ASP A 92 13.63 -17.44 0.32
N LEU A 93 13.64 -16.37 1.12
CA LEU A 93 12.51 -16.06 1.99
C LEU A 93 11.28 -15.61 1.19
N ILE A 94 10.13 -16.09 1.65
CA ILE A 94 8.81 -15.74 1.12
C ILE A 94 8.03 -15.02 2.20
N CYS A 95 7.58 -13.81 1.89
CA CYS A 95 6.72 -13.01 2.75
C CYS A 95 5.24 -13.24 2.41
N GLU A 96 4.39 -13.16 3.42
CA GLU A 96 2.94 -13.09 3.25
C GLU A 96 2.47 -11.63 3.28
N HIS A 97 1.85 -11.18 2.19
CA HIS A 97 1.37 -9.81 2.05
C HIS A 97 -0.16 -9.78 2.12
N SER A 98 -0.70 -8.96 3.02
CA SER A 98 -2.14 -8.70 3.13
C SER A 98 -2.40 -7.27 3.59
N LEU A 99 -3.48 -6.66 3.09
CA LEU A 99 -4.00 -5.40 3.64
C LEU A 99 -4.30 -5.56 5.14
N MET A 100 -4.79 -6.72 5.58
CA MET A 100 -5.10 -6.97 6.98
C MET A 100 -3.89 -6.78 7.90
N HIS A 101 -2.69 -7.16 7.46
CA HIS A 101 -1.46 -6.96 8.22
C HIS A 101 -1.17 -5.47 8.42
N SER A 102 -1.01 -4.73 7.32
CA SER A 102 -0.69 -3.29 7.37
C SER A 102 -1.72 -2.44 8.12
N ARG A 103 -3.01 -2.77 7.99
CA ARG A 103 -4.10 -2.05 8.67
C ARG A 103 -4.21 -2.47 10.15
N GLY A 104 -3.90 -3.73 10.46
CA GLY A 104 -3.83 -4.24 11.83
C GLY A 104 -2.76 -3.52 12.66
N LEU A 105 -1.61 -3.16 12.07
CA LEU A 105 -0.57 -2.34 12.74
C LEU A 105 -1.09 -0.96 13.21
N LEU A 106 -2.16 -0.46 12.60
CA LEU A 106 -2.82 0.79 12.96
C LEU A 106 -4.10 0.59 13.81
N GLY A 107 -4.32 -0.62 14.32
CA GLY A 107 -5.46 -0.97 15.16
C GLY A 107 -6.75 -1.27 14.39
N PHE A 108 -6.70 -1.41 13.07
CA PHE A 108 -7.88 -1.77 12.28
C PHE A 108 -8.04 -3.30 12.23
N SER A 109 -8.89 -3.83 13.10
CA SER A 109 -9.14 -5.27 13.27
C SER A 109 -10.52 -5.74 12.78
N ASP A 110 -11.43 -4.80 12.50
CA ASP A 110 -12.83 -5.10 12.21
C ASP A 110 -13.02 -5.47 10.73
N TRP A 111 -12.79 -6.74 10.44
CA TRP A 111 -12.96 -7.34 9.11
C TRP A 111 -14.16 -8.27 9.08
N SER A 112 -15.08 -8.00 8.15
CA SER A 112 -16.12 -8.94 7.76
C SER A 112 -15.52 -10.20 7.12
N GLU A 113 -16.27 -11.29 7.09
CA GLU A 113 -15.82 -12.54 6.48
C GLU A 113 -15.51 -12.40 4.98
N ALA A 114 -16.31 -11.62 4.26
CA ALA A 114 -16.06 -11.30 2.86
C ALA A 114 -14.75 -10.51 2.66
N GLU A 115 -14.44 -9.56 3.54
CA GLU A 115 -13.16 -8.83 3.51
C GLU A 115 -11.99 -9.76 3.82
N ARG A 116 -12.11 -10.66 4.80
CA ARG A 116 -11.07 -11.65 5.12
C ARG A 116 -10.74 -12.54 3.93
N LYS A 117 -11.75 -12.99 3.19
CA LYS A 117 -11.55 -13.74 1.94
C LYS A 117 -10.92 -12.90 0.84
N THR A 118 -11.35 -11.65 0.69
CA THR A 118 -10.84 -10.72 -0.34
C THR A 118 -9.39 -10.33 -0.09
N PHE A 119 -9.00 -10.19 1.18
CA PHE A 119 -7.67 -9.77 1.62
C PHE A 119 -6.85 -10.93 2.18
N ALA A 120 -7.18 -12.17 1.77
CA ALA A 120 -6.39 -13.34 2.10
C ALA A 120 -4.92 -13.10 1.70
N PRO A 121 -3.95 -13.49 2.54
CA PRO A 121 -2.54 -13.24 2.26
C PRO A 121 -2.09 -13.89 0.94
N VAL A 122 -1.19 -13.18 0.25
CA VAL A 122 -0.49 -13.71 -0.94
C VAL A 122 0.99 -13.84 -0.64
N ARG A 123 1.66 -14.78 -1.31
CA ARG A 123 3.09 -15.03 -1.16
C ARG A 123 3.89 -14.16 -2.14
N GLN A 124 4.95 -13.51 -1.65
CA GLN A 124 5.90 -12.71 -2.45
C GLN A 124 7.33 -13.06 -2.05
N ARG A 125 8.29 -13.09 -2.98
CA ARG A 125 9.71 -13.21 -2.60
C ARG A 125 10.16 -11.95 -1.87
N LEU A 126 10.97 -12.12 -0.83
CA LEU A 126 11.63 -11.02 -0.15
C LEU A 126 12.71 -10.40 -1.06
N VAL A 127 13.49 -11.24 -1.74
CA VAL A 127 14.48 -10.83 -2.76
C VAL A 127 13.91 -11.04 -4.15
N ARG A 128 13.90 -9.97 -4.95
CA ARG A 128 13.37 -9.95 -6.32
C ARG A 128 14.39 -9.39 -7.30
N THR A 129 14.30 -9.81 -8.55
CA THR A 129 15.12 -9.29 -9.64
C THR A 129 14.27 -8.50 -10.62
N HIS A 130 14.70 -7.29 -10.95
CA HIS A 130 14.04 -6.43 -11.92
C HIS A 130 14.28 -6.94 -13.35
N PRO A 131 13.22 -7.13 -14.16
CA PRO A 131 13.31 -7.89 -15.42
C PRO A 131 14.11 -7.20 -16.52
N VAL A 132 14.38 -5.88 -16.40
CA VAL A 132 15.14 -5.13 -17.41
C VAL A 132 16.61 -4.95 -17.00
N THR A 133 16.86 -4.68 -15.71
CA THR A 133 18.18 -4.27 -15.23
C THR A 133 18.94 -5.39 -14.53
N GLY A 134 18.27 -6.49 -14.18
CA GLY A 134 18.85 -7.58 -13.38
C GLY A 134 19.19 -7.19 -11.94
N ARG A 135 18.85 -5.97 -11.53
CA ARG A 135 19.01 -5.43 -10.18
C ARG A 135 17.90 -5.88 -9.26
#